data_AF-A0A1X7HFK0-F1
#
_entry.id   AF-A0A1X7HFK0-F1
#
_cell.length_a   1.000
_cell.length_b   1.000
_cell.length_c   1.000
_cell.angle_alpha   90.00
_cell.angle_beta   90.00
_cell.angle_gamma   90.00
#
_symmetry.space_group_name_H-M   'P 1'
#
loop_
_entity.id
_entity.type
_entity.pdbx_description
1 polymer ?
#
loop_
_entity_poly.entity_id
_entity_poly.type
_entity_poly.pdbx_seq_one_letter_code
_entity_poly.pdbx_strand_id
1 'polypeptide(L)'
;MKTKKIIFNISLILWLISTVYFLYKYSFGMGYWKNPLLVSIFFYIFAVIINKGFNKIITCISIFYIGFGVWFIIDLLLSLGDVLSVD
;
A
#
# COMPACT_ATOMS: atom_id res chain seq x y z
N MET A 1 28.01 4.09 -1.44
CA MET A 1 26.94 4.96 -0.88
C MET A 1 25.96 5.47 -1.94
N LYS A 2 26.43 5.99 -3.10
CA LYS A 2 25.55 6.50 -4.18
C LYS A 2 24.56 5.45 -4.73
N THR A 3 25.02 4.23 -4.98
CA THR A 3 24.18 3.13 -5.51
C THR A 3 23.02 2.77 -4.59
N LYS A 4 23.25 2.68 -3.27
CA LYS A 4 22.18 2.40 -2.29
C LYS A 4 21.10 3.50 -2.30
N LYS A 5 21.52 4.77 -2.38
CA LYS A 5 20.61 5.91 -2.47
C LYS A 5 19.79 5.89 -3.76
N ILE A 6 20.41 5.52 -4.88
CA ILE A 6 19.73 5.37 -6.17
C ILE A 6 18.69 4.24 -6.10
N ILE A 7 19.08 3.06 -5.61
CA ILE A 7 18.15 1.91 -5.51
C ILE A 7 17.00 2.25 -4.56
N PHE A 8 17.28 2.88 -3.41
CA PHE A 8 16.24 3.34 -2.49
C PHE A 8 15.24 4.29 -3.16
N ASN A 9 15.73 5.29 -3.89
CA ASN A 9 14.87 6.23 -4.61
C ASN A 9 14.05 5.54 -5.70
N ILE A 10 14.64 4.60 -6.45
CA ILE A 10 13.92 3.80 -7.46
C ILE A 10 12.82 2.97 -6.79
N SER A 11 13.12 2.30 -5.67
CA SER A 11 12.14 1.54 -4.90
C SER A 11 10.98 2.43 -4.42
N LEU A 12 11.25 3.65 -3.98
CA LEU A 12 10.21 4.60 -3.59
C LEU A 12 9.33 5.05 -4.76
N ILE A 13 9.91 5.31 -5.93
CA ILE A 13 9.16 5.69 -7.13
C ILE A 13 8.27 4.53 -7.57
N LEU A 14 8.81 3.31 -7.60
CA LEU A 14 8.05 2.11 -7.97
C LEU A 14 6.96 1.79 -6.94
N TRP A 15 7.24 1.97 -5.64
CA TRP A 15 6.24 1.92 -4.59
C TRP A 15 5.11 2.93 -4.82
N LEU A 16 5.43 4.17 -5.16
CA LEU A 16 4.43 5.22 -5.38
C LEU A 16 3.52 4.89 -6.57
N ILE A 17 4.11 4.51 -7.72
CA ILE A 17 3.35 4.15 -8.92
C ILE A 17 2.41 2.97 -8.66
N SER A 18 2.93 1.91 -8.03
CA SER A 18 2.14 0.72 -7.70
C SER A 18 1.04 1.03 -6.69
N THR A 19 1.30 1.89 -5.70
CA THR A 19 0.31 2.33 -4.71
C THR A 19 -0.81 3.15 -5.34
N VAL A 20 -0.48 4.11 -6.21
CA VAL A 20 -1.49 4.91 -6.92
C VAL A 20 -2.35 4.02 -7.80
N TYR A 21 -1.73 3.08 -8.53
CA TYR A 21 -2.47 2.14 -9.38
C TYR A 21 -3.36 1.19 -8.57
N PHE A 22 -2.87 0.72 -7.42
CA PHE A 22 -3.63 -0.05 -6.45
C PHE A 22 -4.87 0.73 -5.96
N LEU A 23 -4.70 1.95 -5.47
CA LEU A 23 -5.80 2.77 -4.96
C LEU A 23 -6.83 3.05 -6.05
N TYR A 24 -6.37 3.38 -7.26
CA TYR A 24 -7.25 3.54 -8.42
C TYR A 24 -8.09 2.28 -8.66
N LYS A 25 -7.47 1.09 -8.71
CA LYS A 25 -8.21 -0.16 -8.93
C LYS A 25 -9.17 -0.48 -7.79
N TYR A 26 -8.77 -0.23 -6.55
CA TYR A 26 -9.60 -0.41 -5.37
C TYR A 26 -10.84 0.47 -5.40
N SER A 27 -10.67 1.79 -5.64
CA SER A 27 -11.77 2.76 -5.72
C SER A 27 -12.79 2.44 -6.82
N PHE A 28 -12.37 1.82 -7.92
CA PHE A 28 -13.25 1.38 -8.99
C PHE A 28 -13.85 -0.02 -8.77
N GLY A 29 -13.62 -0.67 -7.61
CA GLY A 29 -14.14 -1.99 -7.30
C GLY A 29 -13.59 -3.11 -8.19
N MET A 30 -12.43 -2.90 -8.84
CA MET A 30 -11.88 -3.88 -9.78
C MET A 30 -11.21 -5.03 -9.03
N GLY A 31 -11.75 -6.26 -9.10
CA GLY A 31 -11.35 -7.41 -8.27
C GLY A 31 -9.87 -7.85 -8.27
N TYR A 32 -9.03 -7.29 -9.13
CA TYR A 32 -7.58 -7.58 -9.24
C TYR A 32 -6.69 -6.49 -8.62
N TRP A 33 -7.23 -5.60 -7.78
CA TRP A 33 -6.48 -4.58 -7.02
C TRP A 33 -5.43 -5.18 -6.07
N LYS A 34 -5.56 -6.47 -5.71
CA LYS A 34 -4.63 -7.19 -4.84
C LYS A 34 -3.21 -7.30 -5.43
N ASN A 35 -3.09 -7.46 -6.75
CA ASN A 35 -1.78 -7.64 -7.39
C ASN A 35 -0.93 -6.35 -7.27
N PRO A 36 -1.44 -5.17 -7.64
CA PRO A 36 -0.75 -3.89 -7.39
C PRO A 36 -0.40 -3.65 -5.91
N LEU A 37 -1.25 -4.05 -4.96
CA LEU A 37 -0.97 -3.94 -3.53
C LEU A 37 0.25 -4.79 -3.13
N LEU A 38 0.32 -6.04 -3.57
CA LEU A 38 1.46 -6.92 -3.29
C LEU A 38 2.76 -6.37 -3.87
N VAL A 39 2.72 -5.85 -5.10
CA VAL A 39 3.87 -5.18 -5.74
C VAL A 39 4.32 -3.95 -4.94
N SER A 40 3.37 -3.16 -4.46
CA SER A 40 3.67 -2.00 -3.60
C SER A 40 4.33 -2.44 -2.28
N ILE A 41 3.78 -3.44 -1.60
CA ILE A 41 4.35 -3.98 -0.35
C ILE A 41 5.78 -4.49 -0.59
N PHE A 42 6.01 -5.18 -1.70
CA PHE A 42 7.33 -5.65 -2.08
C PHE A 42 8.34 -4.49 -2.17
N PHE A 43 8.02 -3.42 -2.90
CA PHE A 43 8.93 -2.26 -2.99
C PHE A 43 9.13 -1.55 -1.66
N TYR A 44 8.11 -1.50 -0.80
CA TYR A 44 8.25 -1.00 0.56
C TYR A 44 9.24 -1.82 1.39
N ILE A 45 9.13 -3.16 1.38
CA ILE A 45 10.06 -4.05 2.08
C ILE A 45 11.50 -3.85 1.56
N PHE A 46 11.67 -3.74 0.25
CA PHE A 46 12.98 -3.43 -0.35
C PHE A 46 13.53 -2.09 0.16
N ALA A 47 12.70 -1.05 0.22
CA ALA A 47 13.10 0.26 0.73
C ALA A 47 13.54 0.19 2.21
N VAL A 48 12.84 -0.58 3.05
CA VAL A 48 13.19 -0.83 4.45
C VAL A 48 14.56 -1.50 4.59
N ILE A 49 14.78 -2.59 3.83
CA ILE A 49 16.03 -3.36 3.87
C ILE A 49 17.22 -2.51 3.43
N ILE A 50 17.07 -1.75 2.33
CA ILE A 50 18.16 -0.92 1.77
C ILE A 50 18.53 0.21 2.72
N ASN A 51 17.53 0.84 3.34
CA ASN A 51 17.74 1.95 4.27
C ASN A 51 18.22 1.49 5.66
N LYS A 52 18.21 0.17 5.93
CA LYS A 52 18.56 -0.42 7.23
C LYS A 52 17.76 0.16 8.41
N GLY A 53 16.46 0.34 8.23
CA GLY A 53 15.55 0.78 9.30
C GLY A 53 14.55 1.85 8.87
N PHE A 54 13.74 2.28 9.84
CA PHE A 54 12.65 3.24 9.64
C PHE A 54 13.17 4.67 9.62
N ASN A 55 13.28 5.26 8.43
CA ASN A 55 13.40 6.71 8.29
C ASN A 55 12.00 7.35 8.26
N LYS A 56 11.94 8.70 8.24
CA LYS A 56 10.68 9.45 8.18
C LYS A 56 9.78 9.03 7.01
N ILE A 57 10.38 8.76 5.84
CA ILE A 57 9.64 8.36 4.63
C ILE A 57 9.03 6.97 4.82
N ILE A 58 9.83 6.00 5.23
CA ILE A 58 9.38 4.62 5.48
C ILE A 58 8.28 4.62 6.54
N THR A 59 8.43 5.41 7.61
CA THR A 59 7.41 5.55 8.66
C THR A 59 6.09 6.07 8.10
N CYS A 60 6.14 7.07 7.21
CA CYS A 60 4.96 7.59 6.52
C CYS A 60 4.28 6.49 5.68
N ILE A 61 5.06 5.69 4.95
CA ILE A 61 4.56 4.56 4.17
C ILE A 61 3.92 3.50 5.08
N SER A 62 4.52 3.20 6.24
CA SER A 62 3.94 2.27 7.21
C SER A 62 2.57 2.75 7.72
N ILE A 63 2.47 4.04 8.06
CA ILE A 63 1.22 4.65 8.50
C ILE A 63 0.18 4.59 7.38
N PHE A 64 0.57 4.80 6.13
CA PHE A 64 -0.31 4.65 4.97
C PHE A 64 -0.92 3.24 4.91
N TYR A 65 -0.11 2.18 5.07
CA TYR A 65 -0.64 0.81 5.07
C TYR A 65 -1.54 0.50 6.26
N ILE A 66 -1.21 1.02 7.45
CA ILE A 66 -2.06 0.88 8.64
C ILE A 66 -3.40 1.58 8.39
N GLY A 67 -3.38 2.82 7.89
CA GLY A 67 -4.58 3.58 7.55
C GLY A 67 -5.43 2.89 6.49
N PHE A 68 -4.80 2.36 5.42
CA PHE A 68 -5.51 1.56 4.43
C PHE A 68 -6.11 0.29 5.04
N GLY A 69 -5.40 -0.41 5.92
CA GLY A 69 -5.91 -1.59 6.61
C GLY A 69 -7.16 -1.29 7.45
N VAL A 70 -7.14 -0.19 8.21
CA VAL A 70 -8.30 0.28 8.99
C VAL A 70 -9.46 0.62 8.06
N TRP A 71 -9.19 1.37 6.98
CA TRP A 71 -10.20 1.73 5.97
C TRP A 71 -10.84 0.49 5.35
N PHE A 72 -10.02 -0.49 4.93
CA PHE A 72 -10.48 -1.74 4.34
C PHE A 72 -11.37 -2.55 5.29
N ILE A 73 -11.05 -2.60 6.58
CA ILE A 73 -11.87 -3.27 7.59
C ILE A 73 -13.23 -2.58 7.73
N ILE A 74 -13.27 -1.24 7.77
CA ILE A 74 -14.51 -0.48 7.85
C ILE A 74 -15.38 -0.73 6.61
N ASP A 75 -14.79 -0.65 5.42
CA ASP A 75 -15.46 -0.90 4.14
C ASP A 75 -16.07 -2.32 4.09
N LEU A 76 -15.32 -3.32 4.58
CA LEU A 76 -15.78 -4.70 4.69
C LEU A 76 -16.94 -4.86 5.70
N LEU A 77 -16.88 -4.18 6.86
CA LEU A 77 -17.95 -4.22 7.85
C LEU A 77 -19.24 -3.57 7.33
N LEU A 78 -19.13 -2.44 6.63
CA LEU A 78 -20.27 -1.77 6.00
C LEU A 78 -20.90 -2.64 4.91
N SER A 79 -20.07 -3.25 4.05
CA SER A 79 -20.57 -4.16 3.00
C SER A 79 -21.28 -5.39 3.59
N LEU A 80 -20.81 -5.93 4.72
CA LEU A 80 -21.49 -7.04 5.40
C LEU A 80 -22.79 -6.59 6.08
N GLY A 81 -22.79 -5.40 6.68
CA GLY A 81 -23.98 -4.81 7.33
C GLY A 81 -25.11 -4.55 6.32
N ASP A 82 -24.78 -3.98 5.16
CA ASP A 82 -25.76 -3.76 4.09
C ASP A 82 -26.38 -5.08 3.63
N VAL A 83 -25.57 -6.12 3.42
CA VAL A 83 -26.04 -7.46 3.01
C VAL A 83 -26.98 -8.10 4.05
N LEU A 84 -26.74 -7.85 5.34
CA LEU A 84 -27.56 -8.37 6.44
C LEU A 84 -28.82 -7.53 6.75
N SER A 85 -28.89 -6.31 6.21
CA SER A 85 -30.01 -5.37 6.44
C SER A 85 -31.12 -5.46 5.40
N VAL A 86 -30.98 -6.35 4.40
CA VAL A 86 -32.03 -6.67 3.43
C VAL A 86 -33.00 -7.68 4.06
N ASP A 87 -33.85 -7.18 4.95
CA ASP A 87 -35.15 -7.77 5.32
C ASP A 87 -36.28 -6.88 4.79
#